data_AF-A0A1S2M770-F1
#
_entry.id   AF-A0A1S2M770-F1
#
_cell.length_a   1.000
_cell.length_b   1.000
_cell.length_c   1.000
_cell.angle_alpha   90.00
_cell.angle_beta   90.00
_cell.angle_gamma   90.00
#
_symmetry.space_group_name_H-M   'P 1'
#
loop_
_entity.id
_entity.type
_entity.pdbx_description
1 polymer ?
#
loop_
_entity_poly.entity_id
_entity_poly.type
_entity_poly.pdbx_seq_one_letter_code
_entity_poly.pdbx_strand_id
1 'polypeptide(L)'
;MATSQINPQLIHLLLDQKTINLQDPPTTKALPGKYVKSILKNKKSLSPIIEENFQMLTCKSCGRKGKYDVGLVVVNIDKKTKTENISDNIQTTGYFRCKHCNNAGDWELPDSLLMQSMISALPIMDGISKKSMIGKNLLFDGSWHRYTTDAEEHLLNLLKENPKDSYLWNRLGNLYHKGNRPELAVSVFEHSILIDPAQVESQFTLGDMLAQISDLPNAGYHFRQMLLCAEGYKKMPAVNLREMLAIGLQLLFMMDDHTNGEVAFLPTLDELKASGRKDVPVNFSEIDLEIFPDEIDSFFPIAEMYMGTRAKEIPMRQRTFNLTTTSKDSLEQKKKKVKKKKKRK
;
A
#
# COMPACT_ATOMS: atom_id res chain seq x y z
N MET A 1 18.21 -5.51 26.77
CA MET A 1 17.52 -6.03 25.57
C MET A 1 16.62 -4.94 25.06
N ALA A 2 16.73 -4.53 23.79
CA ALA A 2 15.81 -3.54 23.23
C ALA A 2 14.42 -4.15 23.17
N THR A 3 13.44 -3.53 23.82
CA THR A 3 12.06 -3.99 23.72
C THR A 3 11.58 -3.79 22.30
N SER A 4 10.98 -4.84 21.74
CA SER A 4 10.26 -4.77 20.47
C SER A 4 9.11 -3.78 20.60
N GLN A 5 9.14 -2.75 19.73
CA GLN A 5 8.14 -1.68 19.69
C GLN A 5 6.87 -2.22 18.99
N ILE A 6 6.10 -3.07 19.67
CA ILE A 6 4.91 -3.75 19.14
C ILE A 6 3.77 -3.57 20.14
N ASN A 7 2.60 -3.14 19.67
CA ASN A 7 1.43 -3.00 20.51
C ASN A 7 0.89 -4.39 20.95
N PRO A 8 0.74 -4.68 22.25
CA PRO A 8 0.19 -5.95 22.72
C PRO A 8 -1.23 -6.24 22.18
N GLN A 9 -2.07 -5.22 22.04
CA GLN A 9 -3.43 -5.37 21.52
C GLN A 9 -3.44 -5.88 20.07
N LEU A 10 -2.46 -5.48 19.25
CA LEU A 10 -2.30 -6.02 17.90
C LEU A 10 -2.16 -7.54 17.92
N ILE A 11 -1.27 -8.06 18.76
CA ILE A 11 -1.01 -9.50 18.85
C ILE A 11 -2.25 -10.25 19.34
N HIS A 12 -2.97 -9.70 20.32
CA HIS A 12 -4.21 -10.30 20.79
C HIS A 12 -5.27 -10.40 19.69
N LEU A 13 -5.43 -9.35 18.87
CA LEU A 13 -6.40 -9.37 17.77
C LEU A 13 -5.97 -10.33 16.65
N LEU A 14 -4.68 -10.35 16.28
CA LEU A 14 -4.16 -11.24 15.24
C LEU A 14 -4.25 -12.74 15.60
N LEU A 15 -4.31 -13.07 16.89
CA LEU A 15 -4.38 -14.43 17.40
C LEU A 15 -5.78 -14.82 17.90
N ASP A 16 -6.81 -14.06 17.54
CA ASP A 16 -8.21 -14.26 17.95
C ASP A 16 -8.38 -14.43 19.47
N GLN A 17 -7.66 -13.63 20.26
CA GLN A 17 -7.70 -13.64 21.73
C GLN A 17 -7.38 -15.00 22.39
N LYS A 18 -6.78 -15.97 21.67
CA LYS A 18 -6.28 -17.19 22.31
C LYS A 18 -5.35 -16.78 23.45
N THR A 19 -5.66 -17.22 24.67
CA THR A 19 -4.88 -16.95 25.89
C THR A 19 -3.49 -17.55 25.74
N ILE A 20 -2.60 -16.80 25.11
CA ILE A 20 -1.19 -17.08 25.03
C ILE A 20 -0.53 -16.18 26.07
N ASN A 21 0.30 -16.77 26.91
CA ASN A 21 1.14 -16.03 27.85
C ASN A 21 2.18 -15.25 27.03
N LEU A 22 1.80 -14.06 26.54
CA LEU A 22 2.66 -13.22 25.73
C LEU A 22 3.72 -12.61 26.62
N GLN A 23 4.97 -12.66 26.17
CA GLN A 23 6.03 -11.85 26.75
C GLN A 23 5.64 -10.37 26.65
N ASP A 24 5.76 -9.62 27.74
CA ASP A 24 5.49 -8.18 27.76
C ASP A 24 6.82 -7.39 27.80
N PRO A 25 7.13 -6.57 26.77
CA PRO A 25 6.37 -6.35 25.54
C PRO A 25 6.58 -7.46 24.48
N PRO A 26 5.60 -7.67 23.58
CA PRO A 26 5.66 -8.74 22.56
C PRO A 26 6.80 -8.55 21.59
N THR A 27 7.43 -9.65 21.16
CA THR A 27 8.51 -9.66 20.16
C THR A 27 8.02 -9.98 18.75
N THR A 28 8.85 -9.73 17.74
CA THR A 28 8.53 -10.05 16.35
C THR A 28 8.24 -11.54 16.13
N LYS A 29 8.68 -12.42 17.04
CA LYS A 29 8.34 -13.85 17.01
C LYS A 29 6.85 -14.12 17.27
N ALA A 30 6.14 -13.18 17.88
CA ALA A 30 4.71 -13.30 18.14
C ALA A 30 3.83 -12.90 16.95
N LEU A 31 4.41 -12.30 15.90
CA LEU A 31 3.68 -11.90 14.70
C LEU A 31 3.35 -13.13 13.84
N PRO A 32 2.07 -13.41 13.55
CA PRO A 32 1.69 -14.44 12.60
C PRO A 32 1.88 -13.96 11.16
N GLY A 33 1.93 -14.91 10.23
CA GLY A 33 2.06 -14.63 8.80
C GLY A 33 3.18 -15.46 8.16
N LYS A 34 2.94 -15.92 6.95
CA LYS A 34 3.86 -16.68 6.11
C LYS A 34 5.08 -15.84 5.73
N TYR A 35 4.92 -14.54 5.50
CA TYR A 35 5.94 -13.67 4.91
C TYR A 35 6.71 -12.82 5.94
N VAL A 36 6.27 -12.77 7.20
CA VAL A 36 6.92 -11.97 8.26
C VAL A 36 8.42 -12.26 8.37
N LYS A 37 8.81 -13.53 8.37
CA LYS A 37 10.21 -13.94 8.54
C LYS A 37 11.09 -13.55 7.35
N SER A 38 10.61 -13.71 6.12
CA SER A 38 11.37 -13.35 4.91
C SER A 38 11.51 -11.83 4.80
N ILE A 39 10.44 -11.09 5.07
CA ILE A 39 10.44 -9.62 5.13
C ILE A 39 11.42 -9.10 6.18
N LEU A 40 11.42 -9.66 7.39
CA LEU A 40 12.38 -9.28 8.44
C LEU A 40 13.83 -9.53 8.02
N LYS A 41 14.11 -10.70 7.41
CA LYS A 41 15.45 -11.06 6.95
C LYS A 41 15.96 -10.09 5.87
N ASN A 42 15.07 -9.64 4.99
CA ASN A 42 15.39 -8.82 3.83
C ASN A 42 14.99 -7.34 4.02
N LYS A 43 14.81 -6.87 5.26
CA LYS A 43 14.31 -5.51 5.56
C LYS A 43 15.10 -4.39 4.86
N LYS A 44 16.40 -4.59 4.63
CA LYS A 44 17.27 -3.61 3.95
C LYS A 44 16.99 -3.46 2.45
N SER A 45 16.36 -4.45 1.82
CA SER A 45 15.97 -4.40 0.41
C SER A 45 14.67 -3.64 0.19
N LEU A 46 13.88 -3.45 1.26
CA LEU A 46 12.64 -2.70 1.21
C LEU A 46 12.94 -1.21 1.19
N SER A 47 12.42 -0.53 0.17
CA SER A 47 12.52 0.91 0.05
C SER A 47 11.47 1.57 0.95
N PRO A 48 11.86 2.44 1.91
CA PRO A 48 10.88 3.09 2.77
C PRO A 48 10.03 4.07 1.94
N ILE A 49 8.71 4.07 2.15
CA ILE A 49 7.79 5.03 1.49
C ILE A 49 8.16 6.47 1.86
N ILE A 50 8.56 6.67 3.12
CA ILE A 50 8.91 7.97 3.70
C ILE A 50 10.35 7.90 4.17
N GLU A 51 11.16 8.88 3.77
CA GLU A 51 12.56 8.97 4.19
C GLU A 51 12.68 9.02 5.72
N GLU A 52 13.67 8.31 6.26
CA GLU A 52 13.90 8.26 7.70
C GLU A 52 14.22 9.64 8.28
N ASN A 53 13.55 9.99 9.38
CA ASN A 53 13.72 11.25 10.10
C ASN A 53 13.93 10.96 11.59
N PHE A 54 15.18 10.82 12.00
CA PHE A 54 15.48 10.46 13.38
C PHE A 54 15.54 11.66 14.31
N GLN A 55 14.79 11.61 15.40
CA GLN A 55 14.78 12.59 16.48
C GLN A 55 15.08 11.93 17.83
N MET A 56 15.63 12.70 18.77
CA MET A 56 15.81 12.27 20.17
C MET A 56 14.57 12.67 20.96
N LEU A 57 13.77 11.70 21.39
CA LEU A 57 12.54 11.94 22.16
C LEU A 57 12.70 11.43 23.59
N THR A 58 12.11 12.12 24.57
CA THR A 58 11.96 11.62 25.94
C THR A 58 10.58 10.99 26.09
N CYS A 59 10.51 9.73 26.52
CA CYS A 59 9.24 9.13 26.93
C CYS A 59 8.86 9.68 28.31
N LYS A 60 7.75 10.40 28.40
CA LYS A 60 7.28 11.00 29.67
C LYS A 60 6.85 9.94 30.69
N SER A 61 6.36 8.79 30.23
CA SER A 61 5.91 7.72 31.13
C SER A 61 7.04 7.01 31.88
N CYS A 62 8.26 6.95 31.33
CA CYS A 62 9.41 6.32 32.01
C CYS A 62 10.65 7.22 32.17
N GLY A 63 10.60 8.46 31.68
CA GLY A 63 11.68 9.44 31.73
C GLY A 63 12.89 9.14 30.83
N ARG A 64 12.88 8.04 30.06
CA ARG A 64 14.04 7.63 29.26
C ARG A 64 14.05 8.27 27.87
N LYS A 65 15.23 8.70 27.44
CA LYS A 65 15.50 9.25 26.11
C LYS A 65 15.85 8.15 25.10
N GLY A 66 15.44 8.32 23.86
CA GLY A 66 15.80 7.42 22.77
C GLY A 66 15.75 8.10 21.40
N LYS A 67 16.47 7.53 20.45
CA LYS A 67 16.43 7.93 19.03
C LYS A 67 15.30 7.21 18.32
N TYR A 68 14.37 7.92 17.70
CA TYR A 68 13.19 7.38 17.03
C TYR A 68 13.04 7.97 15.63
N ASP A 69 12.62 7.15 14.68
CA ASP A 69 12.22 7.61 13.36
C ASP A 69 10.80 8.18 13.44
N VAL A 70 10.67 9.50 13.31
CA VAL A 70 9.37 10.18 13.31
C VAL A 70 8.76 10.30 11.91
N GLY A 71 9.49 9.87 10.88
CA GLY A 71 9.06 9.99 9.48
C GLY A 71 8.76 11.44 9.08
N LEU A 72 7.73 11.60 8.27
CA LEU A 72 7.29 12.90 7.78
C LEU A 72 6.61 13.67 8.90
N VAL A 73 7.05 14.91 9.09
CA VAL A 73 6.45 15.86 10.04
C VAL A 73 5.41 16.68 9.29
N VAL A 74 4.14 16.51 9.63
CA VAL A 74 3.05 17.26 9.01
C VAL A 74 2.60 18.35 9.98
N VAL A 75 2.67 19.61 9.56
CA VAL A 75 2.27 20.74 10.39
C VAL A 75 0.94 21.29 9.90
N ASN A 76 -0.06 21.23 10.78
CA ASN A 76 -1.38 21.77 10.49
C ASN A 76 -1.42 23.27 10.76
N ILE A 77 -1.38 24.08 9.70
CA ILE A 77 -1.47 25.54 9.78
C ILE A 77 -2.88 25.97 9.39
N ASP A 78 -3.88 25.53 10.15
CA ASP A 78 -5.24 26.00 9.95
C ASP A 78 -5.40 27.35 10.67
N LYS A 79 -5.58 28.45 9.91
CA LYS A 79 -5.70 29.80 10.47
C LYS A 79 -6.95 29.97 11.36
N LYS A 80 -7.87 29.02 11.35
CA LYS A 80 -9.11 29.04 12.15
C LYS A 80 -8.94 28.43 13.54
N THR A 81 -7.98 27.53 13.73
CA THR A 81 -7.70 26.94 15.04
C THR A 81 -6.84 27.91 15.85
N LYS A 82 -7.40 28.48 16.92
CA LYS A 82 -6.70 29.35 17.90
C LYS A 82 -5.70 28.56 18.77
N THR A 83 -4.95 27.63 18.19
CA THR A 83 -3.89 26.94 18.91
C THR A 83 -2.68 27.87 18.97
N GLU A 84 -2.37 28.37 20.17
CA GLU A 84 -1.26 29.31 20.40
C GLU A 84 0.12 28.65 20.20
N ASN A 85 0.22 27.32 20.31
CA ASN A 85 1.48 26.60 20.29
C ASN A 85 1.61 25.66 19.07
N ILE A 86 2.69 25.80 18.29
CA ILE A 86 2.94 24.99 17.10
C ILE A 86 3.08 23.50 17.43
N SER A 87 3.51 23.18 18.65
CA SER A 87 3.66 21.81 19.13
C SER A 87 2.38 21.00 19.04
N ASP A 88 1.22 21.64 19.13
CA ASP A 88 -0.07 20.95 19.19
C ASP A 88 -0.62 20.60 17.81
N ASN A 89 -0.02 21.19 16.77
CA ASN A 89 -0.41 21.03 15.38
C ASN A 89 0.51 20.08 14.59
N ILE A 90 1.44 19.42 15.27
CA ILE A 90 2.38 18.49 14.66
C ILE A 90 1.74 17.11 14.55
N GLN A 91 1.88 16.49 13.38
CA GLN A 91 1.70 15.06 13.20
C GLN A 91 3.00 14.42 12.72
N THR A 92 3.18 13.14 13.03
CA THR A 92 4.32 12.34 12.57
C THR A 92 3.82 11.08 11.89
N THR A 93 4.47 10.65 10.81
CA THR A 93 4.10 9.40 10.11
C THR A 93 4.95 8.19 10.48
N GLY A 94 6.08 8.39 11.16
CA GLY A 94 6.91 7.30 11.67
C GLY A 94 6.18 6.53 12.76
N TYR A 95 6.33 5.20 12.79
CA TYR A 95 5.75 4.39 13.85
C TYR A 95 6.80 4.09 14.92
N PHE A 96 6.57 4.56 16.14
CA PHE A 96 7.49 4.36 17.25
C PHE A 96 6.76 4.29 18.59
N ARG A 97 7.11 3.28 19.40
CA ARG A 97 6.75 3.15 20.82
C ARG A 97 8.01 3.28 21.68
N CYS A 98 7.90 3.55 22.98
CA CYS A 98 9.10 3.66 23.83
C CYS A 98 9.95 2.37 23.81
N LYS A 99 11.24 2.48 23.50
CA LYS A 99 12.23 1.36 23.51
C LYS A 99 12.49 0.75 24.89
N HIS A 100 11.81 1.22 25.92
CA HIS A 100 12.00 0.81 27.31
C HIS A 100 10.72 0.34 27.99
N CYS A 101 9.62 1.08 27.86
CA CYS A 101 8.33 0.73 28.47
C CYS A 101 7.23 0.44 27.43
N ASN A 102 7.53 0.52 26.13
CA ASN A 102 6.59 0.27 25.03
C ASN A 102 5.33 1.16 25.02
N ASN A 103 5.32 2.24 25.81
CA ASN A 103 4.24 3.24 25.83
C ASN A 103 4.17 3.99 24.47
N ALA A 104 2.95 4.37 24.08
CA ALA A 104 2.62 5.13 22.88
C ALA A 104 2.12 6.53 23.25
N GLY A 105 2.47 7.53 22.44
CA GLY A 105 1.85 8.85 22.50
C GLY A 105 2.32 9.82 23.60
N ASP A 106 3.01 9.36 24.66
CA ASP A 106 3.44 10.23 25.76
C ASP A 106 4.89 10.71 25.64
N TRP A 107 5.10 11.69 24.75
CA TRP A 107 6.42 12.17 24.35
C TRP A 107 6.68 13.63 24.72
N GLU A 108 7.90 13.90 25.16
CA GLU A 108 8.50 15.24 25.14
C GLU A 108 9.19 15.44 23.79
N LEU A 109 8.79 16.49 23.07
CA LEU A 109 9.36 16.81 21.76
C LEU A 109 10.63 17.64 21.93
N PRO A 110 11.73 17.32 21.22
CA PRO A 110 12.94 18.11 21.25
C PRO A 110 12.78 19.42 20.48
N ASP A 111 13.55 20.44 20.87
CA ASP A 111 13.59 21.73 20.17
C ASP A 111 13.91 21.58 18.67
N SER A 112 14.71 20.57 18.29
CA SER A 112 15.02 20.28 16.88
C SER A 112 13.78 19.98 16.04
N LEU A 113 12.82 19.23 16.59
CA LEU A 113 11.57 18.90 15.90
C LEU A 113 10.63 20.11 15.85
N LEU A 114 10.58 20.91 16.92
CA LEU A 114 9.81 22.14 16.95
C LEU A 114 10.34 23.15 15.94
N MET A 115 11.66 23.35 15.88
CA MET A 115 12.32 24.18 14.88
C MET A 115 12.04 23.68 13.46
N GLN A 116 12.15 22.37 13.20
CA GLN A 116 11.78 21.80 11.89
C GLN A 116 10.34 22.15 11.50
N SER A 117 9.42 22.08 12.47
CA SER A 117 8.00 22.38 12.26
C SER A 117 7.78 23.87 11.97
N MET A 118 8.41 24.76 12.72
CA MET A 118 8.36 26.22 12.50
C MET A 118 8.94 26.61 11.15
N ILE A 119 10.07 26.02 10.76
CA ILE A 119 10.71 26.24 9.46
C ILE A 119 9.77 25.83 8.32
N SER A 120 9.11 24.67 8.44
CA SER A 120 8.17 24.19 7.42
C SER A 120 6.94 25.08 7.24
N ALA A 121 6.61 25.91 8.23
CA ALA A 121 5.51 26.87 8.16
C ALA A 121 5.86 28.17 7.42
N LEU A 122 7.15 28.39 7.10
CA LEU A 122 7.60 29.58 6.39
C LEU A 122 7.31 29.45 4.88
N PRO A 123 6.60 30.42 4.26
CA PRO A 123 6.22 30.36 2.84
C PRO A 123 7.42 30.29 1.86
N ILE A 124 8.60 30.72 2.31
CA ILE A 124 9.82 30.82 1.50
C ILE A 124 10.52 29.45 1.36
N MET A 125 10.09 28.45 2.13
CA MET A 125 10.76 27.15 2.21
C MET A 125 9.93 25.97 1.67
N ASP A 126 8.86 26.26 0.93
CA ASP A 126 8.09 25.22 0.24
C ASP A 126 9.03 24.39 -0.66
N GLY A 127 9.15 23.09 -0.37
CA GLY A 127 10.05 22.17 -1.08
C GLY A 127 11.50 22.05 -0.57
N ILE A 128 11.94 22.76 0.47
CA ILE A 128 13.35 22.67 0.95
C ILE A 128 13.62 21.44 1.84
N SER A 129 12.61 20.97 2.58
CA SER A 129 12.73 19.79 3.45
C SER A 129 11.72 18.72 3.06
N LYS A 130 12.18 17.63 2.44
CA LYS A 130 11.34 16.43 2.17
C LYS A 130 10.80 15.75 3.43
N LYS A 131 11.30 16.13 4.61
CA LYS A 131 10.96 15.52 5.90
C LYS A 131 9.85 16.25 6.65
N SER A 132 9.32 17.33 6.07
CA SER A 132 8.23 18.10 6.66
C SER A 132 7.32 18.71 5.60
N MET A 133 6.02 18.80 5.87
CA MET A 133 5.06 19.47 4.98
C MET A 133 3.95 20.17 5.76
N ILE A 134 3.30 21.15 5.11
CA ILE A 134 2.09 21.78 5.62
C ILE A 134 0.87 20.95 5.20
N GLY A 135 -0.02 20.63 6.14
CA GLY A 135 -1.26 19.94 5.82
C GLY A 135 -1.89 19.20 6.99
N LYS A 136 -2.74 18.22 6.67
CA LYS A 136 -3.33 17.29 7.63
C LYS A 136 -3.14 15.88 7.12
N ASN A 137 -2.61 15.00 7.95
CA ASN A 137 -2.54 13.57 7.69
C ASN A 137 -3.74 12.90 8.37
N LEU A 138 -4.82 12.69 7.61
CA LEU A 138 -6.06 12.11 8.14
C LEU A 138 -6.13 10.62 7.81
N LEU A 139 -6.79 9.85 8.69
CA LEU A 139 -7.17 8.49 8.37
C LEU A 139 -8.33 8.46 7.37
N PHE A 140 -8.67 7.26 6.91
CA PHE A 140 -9.73 7.02 5.93
C PHE A 140 -11.12 7.49 6.39
N ASP A 141 -11.34 7.62 7.70
CA ASP A 141 -12.57 8.11 8.32
C ASP A 141 -12.52 9.61 8.65
N GLY A 142 -11.45 10.30 8.25
CA GLY A 142 -11.23 11.72 8.51
C GLY A 142 -10.70 12.04 9.90
N SER A 143 -10.44 11.04 10.76
CA SER A 143 -9.87 11.27 12.08
C SER A 143 -8.43 11.78 12.01
N TRP A 144 -8.08 12.66 12.95
CA TRP A 144 -6.77 13.28 13.08
C TRP A 144 -6.05 12.69 14.29
N HIS A 145 -4.78 12.35 14.12
CA HIS A 145 -3.96 11.72 15.16
C HIS A 145 -2.56 12.34 15.14
N ARG A 146 -2.05 12.69 16.32
CA ARG A 146 -0.73 13.31 16.46
C ARG A 146 0.38 12.32 16.09
N TYR A 147 0.36 11.14 16.68
CA TYR A 147 1.32 10.09 16.40
C TYR A 147 0.66 8.93 15.64
N THR A 148 1.47 8.25 14.83
CA THR A 148 1.09 7.01 14.15
C THR A 148 0.62 5.94 15.13
N THR A 149 1.11 5.95 16.38
CA THR A 149 0.64 5.04 17.44
C THR A 149 -0.75 5.38 17.96
N ASP A 150 -1.16 6.64 17.95
CA ASP A 150 -2.51 7.04 18.37
C ASP A 150 -3.52 6.59 17.29
N ALA A 151 -3.13 6.75 16.02
CA ALA A 151 -3.88 6.22 14.88
C ALA A 151 -3.94 4.68 14.88
N GLU A 152 -2.86 3.99 15.29
CA GLU A 152 -2.89 2.54 15.52
C GLU A 152 -3.94 2.19 16.59
N GLU A 153 -3.94 2.86 17.74
CA GLU A 153 -4.89 2.58 18.83
C GLU A 153 -6.35 2.78 18.38
N HIS A 154 -6.61 3.85 17.61
CA HIS A 154 -7.92 4.08 17.01
C HIS A 154 -8.36 2.92 16.10
N LEU A 155 -7.51 2.50 15.16
CA LEU A 155 -7.80 1.37 14.27
C LEU A 155 -7.98 0.05 15.02
N LEU A 156 -7.14 -0.22 16.02
CA LEU A 156 -7.24 -1.42 16.84
C LEU A 156 -8.52 -1.43 17.69
N ASN A 157 -9.07 -0.27 18.06
CA ASN A 157 -10.37 -0.19 18.73
C ASN A 157 -11.52 -0.43 17.75
N LEU A 158 -11.48 0.11 16.54
CA LEU A 158 -12.46 -0.23 15.49
C LEU A 158 -12.43 -1.74 15.17
N LEU A 159 -11.24 -2.35 15.14
CA LEU A 159 -11.06 -3.78 14.93
C LEU A 159 -11.53 -4.64 16.11
N LYS A 160 -11.56 -4.13 17.35
CA LYS A 160 -12.19 -4.84 18.46
C LYS A 160 -13.69 -5.01 18.23
N GLU A 161 -14.34 -3.97 17.72
CA GLU A 161 -15.78 -3.97 17.43
C GLU A 161 -16.11 -4.81 16.18
N ASN A 162 -15.24 -4.76 15.16
CA ASN A 162 -15.40 -5.56 13.95
C ASN A 162 -14.09 -6.27 13.53
N PRO A 163 -13.73 -7.39 14.18
CA PRO A 163 -12.47 -8.09 13.91
C PRO A 163 -12.37 -8.68 12.49
N LYS A 164 -13.50 -8.85 11.81
CA LYS A 164 -13.58 -9.42 10.46
C LYS A 164 -13.65 -8.36 9.37
N ASP A 165 -13.32 -7.10 9.67
CA ASP A 165 -13.23 -6.06 8.66
C ASP A 165 -11.86 -6.06 7.99
N SER A 166 -11.75 -6.76 6.85
CA SER A 166 -10.52 -6.84 6.05
C SER A 166 -9.98 -5.48 5.62
N TYR A 167 -10.87 -4.50 5.44
CA TYR A 167 -10.51 -3.14 5.04
C TYR A 167 -9.85 -2.39 6.19
N LEU A 168 -10.34 -2.52 7.43
CA LEU A 168 -9.66 -1.95 8.60
C LEU A 168 -8.27 -2.54 8.82
N TRP A 169 -8.10 -3.86 8.63
CA TRP A 169 -6.78 -4.50 8.67
C TRP A 169 -5.84 -3.97 7.59
N ASN A 170 -6.36 -3.73 6.37
CA ASN A 170 -5.58 -3.07 5.31
C ASN A 170 -5.15 -1.66 5.72
N ARG A 171 -6.07 -0.86 6.30
CA ARG A 171 -5.75 0.51 6.76
C ARG A 171 -4.68 0.51 7.84
N LEU A 172 -4.69 -0.48 8.73
CA LEU A 172 -3.63 -0.68 9.72
C LEU A 172 -2.28 -1.07 9.06
N GLY A 173 -2.31 -1.91 8.03
CA GLY A 173 -1.12 -2.25 7.24
C GLY A 173 -0.50 -1.05 6.55
N ASN A 174 -1.32 -0.18 5.94
CA ASN A 174 -0.86 1.06 5.32
C ASN A 174 -0.18 1.98 6.34
N LEU A 175 -0.71 2.05 7.56
CA LEU A 175 -0.14 2.82 8.65
C LEU A 175 1.24 2.28 9.05
N TYR A 176 1.41 0.97 9.20
CA TYR A 176 2.72 0.37 9.50
C TYR A 176 3.72 0.48 8.35
N HIS A 177 3.25 0.35 7.11
CA HIS A 177 4.10 0.46 5.92
C HIS A 177 4.68 1.87 5.80
N LYS A 178 3.81 2.90 5.91
CA LYS A 178 4.25 4.31 5.95
C LYS A 178 5.12 4.61 7.17
N GLY A 179 4.90 3.91 8.28
CA GLY A 179 5.68 4.02 9.51
C GLY A 179 7.01 3.25 9.50
N ASN A 180 7.46 2.72 8.36
CA ASN A 180 8.71 1.97 8.19
C ASN A 180 8.81 0.70 9.07
N ARG A 181 7.66 0.03 9.28
CA ARG A 181 7.53 -1.23 10.01
C ARG A 181 7.01 -2.35 9.10
N PRO A 182 7.82 -2.79 8.12
CA PRO A 182 7.37 -3.77 7.15
C PRO A 182 6.99 -5.11 7.79
N GLU A 183 7.58 -5.48 8.92
CA GLU A 183 7.23 -6.70 9.64
C GLU A 183 5.83 -6.67 10.26
N LEU A 184 5.35 -5.51 10.68
CA LEU A 184 3.99 -5.33 11.17
C LEU A 184 3.01 -5.24 9.99
N ALA A 185 3.39 -4.47 8.97
CA ALA A 185 2.59 -4.27 7.76
C ALA A 185 2.26 -5.61 7.08
N VAL A 186 3.27 -6.44 6.81
CA VAL A 186 3.07 -7.74 6.15
C VAL A 186 2.14 -8.65 6.97
N SER A 187 2.31 -8.71 8.29
CA SER A 187 1.49 -9.53 9.17
C SER A 187 0.01 -9.16 9.10
N VAL A 188 -0.32 -7.86 9.13
CA VAL A 188 -1.72 -7.41 9.06
C VAL A 188 -2.29 -7.43 7.65
N PHE A 189 -1.48 -7.26 6.61
CA PHE A 189 -1.95 -7.46 5.22
C PHE A 189 -2.26 -8.93 4.95
N GLU A 190 -1.45 -9.86 5.44
CA GLU A 190 -1.75 -11.29 5.38
C GLU A 190 -3.05 -11.61 6.13
N HIS A 191 -3.26 -11.03 7.31
CA HIS A 191 -4.51 -11.21 8.05
C HIS A 191 -5.73 -10.59 7.35
N SER A 192 -5.57 -9.43 6.71
CA SER A 192 -6.59 -8.80 5.87
C SER A 192 -7.07 -9.74 4.75
N ILE A 193 -6.12 -10.41 4.07
CA ILE A 193 -6.41 -11.37 2.98
C ILE A 193 -6.95 -12.70 3.53
N LEU A 194 -6.55 -13.11 4.73
CA LEU A 194 -7.12 -14.29 5.40
C LEU A 194 -8.62 -14.11 5.67
N ILE A 195 -9.02 -12.90 6.07
CA ILE A 195 -10.42 -12.54 6.31
C ILE A 195 -11.19 -12.42 5.00
N ASP A 196 -10.62 -11.70 4.03
CA ASP A 196 -11.22 -11.50 2.71
C ASP A 196 -10.14 -11.60 1.62
N PRO A 197 -10.07 -12.75 0.92
CA PRO A 197 -9.14 -12.92 -0.20
C PRO A 197 -9.30 -11.88 -1.32
N ALA A 198 -10.48 -11.24 -1.42
CA ALA A 198 -10.79 -10.22 -2.41
C ALA A 198 -10.36 -8.79 -2.01
N GLN A 199 -9.62 -8.62 -0.91
CA GLN A 199 -9.13 -7.31 -0.49
C GLN A 199 -7.93 -6.86 -1.36
N VAL A 200 -8.25 -6.32 -2.55
CA VAL A 200 -7.35 -5.89 -3.63
C VAL A 200 -6.13 -5.05 -3.17
N GLU A 201 -6.33 -4.05 -2.32
CA GLU A 201 -5.22 -3.18 -1.87
C GLU A 201 -4.16 -3.93 -1.05
N SER A 202 -4.58 -4.93 -0.26
CA SER A 202 -3.67 -5.77 0.53
C SER A 202 -2.90 -6.73 -0.39
N GLN A 203 -3.57 -7.29 -1.39
CA GLN A 203 -2.94 -8.13 -2.42
C GLN A 203 -1.86 -7.33 -3.16
N PHE A 204 -2.18 -6.11 -3.61
CA PHE A 204 -1.21 -5.23 -4.26
C PHE A 204 0.01 -4.95 -3.38
N THR A 205 -0.21 -4.55 -2.13
CA THR A 205 0.89 -4.15 -1.24
C THR A 205 1.76 -5.33 -0.82
N LEU A 206 1.18 -6.52 -0.59
CA LEU A 206 1.98 -7.74 -0.39
C LEU A 206 2.80 -8.09 -1.64
N GLY A 207 2.19 -8.02 -2.82
CA GLY A 207 2.88 -8.23 -4.09
C GLY A 207 4.10 -7.34 -4.23
N ASP A 208 3.93 -6.04 -3.98
CA ASP A 208 5.00 -5.04 -4.04
C ASP A 208 6.12 -5.31 -3.02
N MET A 209 5.76 -5.55 -1.76
CA MET A 209 6.75 -5.86 -0.72
C MET A 209 7.54 -7.14 -1.02
N LEU A 210 6.89 -8.15 -1.60
CA LEU A 210 7.53 -9.41 -2.00
C LEU A 210 8.44 -9.22 -3.22
N ALA A 211 8.02 -8.39 -4.19
CA ALA A 211 8.84 -8.04 -5.34
C ALA A 211 10.15 -7.35 -4.92
N GLN A 212 10.07 -6.41 -3.97
CA GLN A 212 11.23 -5.70 -3.44
C GLN A 212 12.24 -6.61 -2.71
N ILE A 213 11.81 -7.73 -2.14
CA ILE A 213 12.70 -8.75 -1.55
C ILE A 213 13.05 -9.89 -2.53
N SER A 214 12.74 -9.70 -3.82
CA SER A 214 12.97 -10.65 -4.92
C SER A 214 12.25 -12.01 -4.78
N ASP A 215 11.17 -12.06 -4.00
CA ASP A 215 10.26 -13.22 -3.96
C ASP A 215 9.24 -13.12 -5.09
N LEU A 216 9.74 -13.16 -6.33
CA LEU A 216 8.95 -12.94 -7.55
C LEU A 216 7.78 -13.92 -7.72
N PRO A 217 7.90 -15.23 -7.39
CA PRO A 217 6.78 -16.16 -7.51
C PRO A 217 5.59 -15.78 -6.62
N ASN A 218 5.83 -15.43 -5.34
CA ASN A 218 4.75 -15.00 -4.46
C ASN A 218 4.26 -13.59 -4.83
N ALA A 219 5.14 -12.69 -5.27
CA ALA A 219 4.75 -11.36 -5.72
C ALA A 219 3.78 -11.44 -6.91
N GLY A 220 4.14 -12.21 -7.94
CA GLY A 220 3.30 -12.42 -9.12
C GLY A 220 1.96 -13.05 -8.77
N TYR A 221 1.93 -14.02 -7.85
CA TYR A 221 0.67 -14.58 -7.34
C TYR A 221 -0.26 -13.50 -6.78
N HIS A 222 0.23 -12.66 -5.87
CA HIS A 222 -0.60 -11.61 -5.24
C HIS A 222 -1.08 -10.55 -6.24
N PHE A 223 -0.24 -10.14 -7.20
CA PHE A 223 -0.69 -9.24 -8.27
C PHE A 223 -1.76 -9.87 -9.17
N ARG A 224 -1.68 -11.17 -9.48
CA ARG A 224 -2.74 -11.86 -10.24
C ARG A 224 -4.02 -12.02 -9.44
N GLN A 225 -3.95 -12.29 -8.13
CA GLN A 225 -5.15 -12.29 -7.26
C GLN A 225 -5.83 -10.92 -7.22
N MET A 226 -5.06 -9.83 -7.15
CA MET A 226 -5.58 -8.46 -7.23
C MET A 226 -6.42 -8.25 -8.51
N LEU A 227 -5.93 -8.71 -9.67
CA LEU A 227 -6.65 -8.62 -10.95
C LEU A 227 -7.95 -9.43 -10.93
N LEU A 228 -7.91 -10.65 -10.39
CA LEU A 228 -9.07 -11.53 -10.32
C LEU A 228 -10.18 -10.98 -9.43
N CYS A 229 -9.83 -10.24 -8.37
CA CYS A 229 -10.79 -9.68 -7.41
C CYS A 229 -11.31 -8.27 -7.78
N ALA A 230 -10.76 -7.64 -8.81
CA ALA A 230 -11.00 -6.24 -9.17
C ALA A 230 -12.47 -5.85 -9.38
N GLU A 231 -13.28 -6.67 -10.06
CA GLU A 231 -14.67 -6.33 -10.40
C GLU A 231 -15.58 -6.22 -9.17
N GLY A 232 -15.38 -7.08 -8.16
CA GLY A 232 -16.16 -7.03 -6.93
C GLY A 232 -15.71 -5.92 -5.98
N TYR A 233 -14.54 -5.33 -6.21
CA TYR A 233 -13.88 -4.50 -5.22
C TYR A 233 -14.41 -3.06 -5.24
N LYS A 234 -15.17 -2.64 -4.21
CA LYS A 234 -15.87 -1.33 -4.19
C LYS A 234 -15.31 -0.29 -3.22
N LYS A 235 -14.21 -0.61 -2.52
CA LYS A 235 -13.64 0.27 -1.48
C LYS A 235 -12.81 1.44 -2.04
N MET A 236 -12.65 1.51 -3.37
CA MET A 236 -11.88 2.53 -4.07
C MET A 236 -12.60 3.00 -5.35
N PRO A 237 -12.54 4.29 -5.72
CA PRO A 237 -13.05 4.80 -6.99
C PRO A 237 -12.50 4.03 -8.19
N ALA A 238 -13.31 3.84 -9.24
CA ALA A 238 -12.93 3.03 -10.39
C ALA A 238 -11.66 3.53 -11.11
N VAL A 239 -11.45 4.84 -11.19
CA VAL A 239 -10.25 5.43 -11.80
C VAL A 239 -8.99 4.99 -11.02
N ASN A 240 -8.99 5.15 -9.70
CA ASN A 240 -7.87 4.75 -8.85
C ASN A 240 -7.67 3.23 -8.85
N LEU A 241 -8.76 2.43 -8.91
CA LEU A 241 -8.64 0.99 -9.07
C LEU A 241 -7.92 0.66 -10.39
N ARG A 242 -8.34 1.26 -11.51
CA ARG A 242 -7.70 1.04 -12.81
C ARG A 242 -6.21 1.33 -12.77
N GLU A 243 -5.82 2.46 -12.17
CA GLU A 243 -4.41 2.85 -12.01
C GLU A 243 -3.63 1.82 -11.18
N MET A 244 -4.16 1.38 -10.04
CA MET A 244 -3.54 0.34 -9.22
C MET A 244 -3.37 -0.97 -9.99
N LEU A 245 -4.40 -1.41 -10.73
CA LEU A 245 -4.33 -2.63 -11.53
C LEU A 245 -3.30 -2.50 -12.66
N ALA A 246 -3.21 -1.33 -13.30
CA ALA A 246 -2.22 -1.06 -14.33
C ALA A 246 -0.79 -1.13 -13.77
N ILE A 247 -0.55 -0.62 -12.56
CA ILE A 247 0.76 -0.72 -11.90
C ILE A 247 1.10 -2.18 -11.61
N GLY A 248 0.14 -2.95 -11.08
CA GLY A 248 0.33 -4.38 -10.86
C GLY A 248 0.59 -5.17 -12.15
N LEU A 249 -0.09 -4.81 -13.26
CA LEU A 249 0.15 -5.40 -14.58
C LEU A 249 1.53 -5.06 -15.12
N GLN A 250 1.97 -3.81 -14.99
CA GLN A 250 3.31 -3.40 -15.40
C GLN A 250 4.38 -4.19 -14.62
N LEU A 251 4.22 -4.35 -13.31
CA LEU A 251 5.11 -5.17 -12.48
C LEU A 251 5.10 -6.65 -12.91
N LEU A 252 3.92 -7.23 -13.17
CA LEU A 252 3.79 -8.59 -13.69
C LEU A 252 4.47 -8.75 -15.06
N PHE A 253 4.33 -7.77 -15.95
CA PHE A 253 4.97 -7.78 -17.27
C PHE A 253 6.49 -7.80 -17.15
N MET A 254 7.05 -6.93 -16.30
CA MET A 254 8.49 -6.91 -16.04
C MET A 254 8.99 -8.21 -15.40
N MET A 255 8.21 -8.83 -14.52
CA MET A 255 8.54 -10.13 -13.93
C MET A 255 8.52 -11.26 -14.96
N ASP A 256 7.50 -11.29 -15.81
CA ASP A 256 7.36 -12.28 -16.88
C ASP A 256 8.56 -12.22 -17.84
N ASP A 257 8.93 -11.01 -18.28
CA ASP A 257 10.13 -10.79 -19.12
C ASP A 257 11.42 -11.21 -18.41
N HIS A 258 11.62 -10.75 -17.16
CA HIS A 258 12.84 -11.05 -16.39
C HIS A 258 13.02 -12.54 -16.10
N THR A 259 11.91 -13.26 -15.92
CA THR A 259 11.92 -14.69 -15.57
C THR A 259 11.68 -15.61 -16.77
N ASN A 260 11.64 -15.06 -17.99
CA ASN A 260 11.31 -15.80 -19.22
C ASN A 260 10.00 -16.60 -19.09
N GLY A 261 8.98 -16.02 -18.46
CA GLY A 261 7.65 -16.59 -18.30
C GLY A 261 7.46 -17.56 -17.13
N GLU A 262 8.45 -17.73 -16.24
CA GLU A 262 8.25 -18.51 -15.00
C GLU A 262 7.19 -17.84 -14.10
N VAL A 263 7.24 -16.52 -13.99
CA VAL A 263 6.20 -15.72 -13.35
C VAL A 263 5.25 -15.21 -14.44
N ALA A 264 4.11 -15.87 -14.59
CA ALA A 264 3.13 -15.51 -15.60
C ALA A 264 2.64 -14.05 -15.48
N PHE A 265 2.66 -13.33 -16.60
CA PHE A 265 2.11 -11.97 -16.73
C PHE A 265 0.61 -11.88 -16.40
N LEU A 266 -0.20 -12.83 -16.89
CA LEU A 266 -1.65 -12.86 -16.67
C LEU A 266 -2.06 -14.02 -15.74
N PRO A 267 -3.21 -13.91 -15.04
CA PRO A 267 -3.86 -15.02 -14.34
C PRO A 267 -3.81 -16.34 -15.10
N THR A 268 -3.28 -17.36 -14.44
CA THR A 268 -3.19 -18.72 -15.00
C THR A 268 -4.56 -19.37 -15.11
N LEU A 269 -4.67 -20.43 -15.92
CA LEU A 269 -5.92 -21.21 -16.06
C LEU A 269 -6.44 -21.73 -14.72
N ASP A 270 -5.55 -22.17 -13.84
CA ASP A 270 -5.96 -22.73 -12.55
C ASP A 270 -6.42 -21.66 -11.57
N GLU A 271 -5.78 -20.48 -11.59
CA GLU A 271 -6.24 -19.31 -10.83
C GLU A 271 -7.60 -18.81 -11.34
N LEU A 272 -7.82 -18.78 -12.66
CA LEU A 272 -9.12 -18.42 -13.24
C LEU A 272 -10.22 -19.39 -12.83
N LYS A 273 -9.98 -20.70 -12.95
CA LYS A 273 -10.93 -21.74 -12.48
C LYS A 273 -11.26 -21.58 -11.00
N ALA A 274 -10.25 -21.33 -10.16
CA ALA A 274 -10.42 -21.14 -8.73
C ALA A 274 -11.24 -19.87 -8.40
N SER A 275 -11.06 -18.81 -9.18
CA SER A 275 -11.82 -17.55 -9.02
C SER A 275 -13.26 -17.62 -9.54
N GLY A 276 -13.59 -18.62 -10.36
CA GLY A 276 -14.87 -18.72 -11.06
C GLY A 276 -15.01 -17.82 -12.29
N ARG A 277 -13.99 -17.03 -12.65
CA ARG A 277 -13.97 -16.21 -13.86
C ARG A 277 -13.63 -17.06 -15.09
N LYS A 278 -14.42 -16.93 -16.16
CA LYS A 278 -14.28 -17.70 -17.41
C LYS A 278 -14.16 -16.83 -18.66
N ASP A 279 -14.42 -15.54 -18.52
CA ASP A 279 -14.59 -14.55 -19.58
C ASP A 279 -13.37 -13.64 -19.76
N VAL A 280 -12.31 -13.86 -18.98
CA VAL A 280 -11.09 -13.07 -19.03
C VAL A 280 -9.99 -13.85 -19.75
N PRO A 281 -9.27 -13.24 -20.72
CA PRO A 281 -8.25 -13.92 -21.51
C PRO A 281 -7.10 -14.40 -20.65
N VAL A 282 -6.51 -15.51 -21.11
CA VAL A 282 -5.44 -16.23 -20.41
C VAL A 282 -4.10 -16.07 -21.12
N ASN A 283 -4.12 -15.51 -22.34
CA ASN A 283 -2.93 -15.32 -23.16
C ASN A 283 -2.96 -13.94 -23.82
N PHE A 284 -1.79 -13.29 -23.88
CA PHE A 284 -1.59 -12.03 -24.58
C PHE A 284 -1.93 -12.09 -26.08
N SER A 285 -1.79 -13.27 -26.70
CA SER A 285 -2.13 -13.52 -28.10
C SER A 285 -3.61 -13.26 -28.44
N GLU A 286 -4.48 -13.33 -27.44
CA GLU A 286 -5.93 -13.08 -27.56
C GLU A 286 -6.28 -11.59 -27.43
N ILE A 287 -5.29 -10.76 -27.09
CA ILE A 287 -5.43 -9.36 -26.76
C ILE A 287 -4.66 -8.54 -27.83
N ASP A 288 -5.36 -8.02 -28.84
CA ASP A 288 -4.77 -7.14 -29.89
C ASP A 288 -4.50 -5.73 -29.31
N LEU A 289 -3.58 -5.64 -28.34
CA LEU A 289 -3.15 -4.40 -27.67
C LEU A 289 -1.63 -4.23 -27.80
N GLU A 290 -1.20 -2.99 -28.02
CA GLU A 290 0.20 -2.60 -27.93
C GLU A 290 0.53 -2.25 -26.48
N ILE A 291 1.40 -3.04 -25.83
CA ILE A 291 1.92 -2.74 -24.48
C ILE A 291 3.25 -2.01 -24.62
N PHE A 292 3.38 -0.89 -23.91
CA PHE A 292 4.61 -0.12 -23.77
C PHE A 292 5.04 -0.16 -22.30
N PRO A 293 6.12 -0.87 -21.94
CA PRO A 293 6.49 -1.10 -20.55
C PRO A 293 6.71 0.17 -19.73
N ASP A 294 7.16 1.25 -20.37
CA ASP A 294 7.42 2.54 -19.73
C ASP A 294 6.19 3.46 -19.65
N GLU A 295 5.07 3.08 -20.27
CA GLU A 295 3.83 3.87 -20.30
C GLU A 295 2.70 3.14 -19.58
N ILE A 296 2.39 3.57 -18.36
CA ILE A 296 1.38 2.96 -17.50
C ILE A 296 -0.01 2.89 -18.16
N ASP A 297 -0.35 3.91 -18.95
CA ASP A 297 -1.63 4.02 -19.66
C ASP A 297 -1.82 2.91 -20.70
N SER A 298 -0.73 2.31 -21.20
CA SER A 298 -0.80 1.18 -22.13
C SER A 298 -1.40 -0.09 -21.50
N PHE A 299 -1.38 -0.19 -20.16
CA PHE A 299 -1.98 -1.29 -19.40
C PHE A 299 -3.45 -1.04 -19.03
N PHE A 300 -3.98 0.18 -19.21
CA PHE A 300 -5.37 0.51 -18.87
C PHE A 300 -6.41 -0.38 -19.53
N PRO A 301 -6.31 -0.78 -20.82
CA PRO A 301 -7.35 -1.61 -21.40
C PRO A 301 -7.44 -3.00 -20.75
N ILE A 302 -6.29 -3.57 -20.34
CA ILE A 302 -6.24 -4.85 -19.62
C ILE A 302 -6.80 -4.67 -18.20
N ALA A 303 -6.43 -3.60 -17.51
CA ALA A 303 -6.99 -3.27 -16.20
C ALA A 303 -8.52 -3.12 -16.25
N GLU A 304 -9.06 -2.36 -17.22
CA GLU A 304 -10.49 -2.16 -17.42
C GLU A 304 -11.24 -3.46 -17.75
N MET A 305 -10.61 -4.39 -18.46
CA MET A 305 -11.16 -5.73 -18.69
C MET A 305 -11.32 -6.52 -17.39
N TYR A 306 -10.31 -6.54 -16.51
CA TYR A 306 -10.41 -7.20 -15.20
C TYR A 306 -11.40 -6.51 -14.24
N MET A 307 -11.61 -5.20 -14.40
CA MET A 307 -12.62 -4.45 -13.65
C MET A 307 -14.06 -4.82 -14.03
N GLY A 308 -14.29 -5.44 -15.19
CA GLY A 308 -15.61 -5.85 -15.64
C GLY A 308 -16.60 -4.68 -15.66
N THR A 309 -17.74 -4.84 -14.99
CA THR A 309 -18.77 -3.78 -14.94
C THR A 309 -18.30 -2.46 -14.32
N ARG A 310 -17.31 -2.50 -13.42
CA ARG A 310 -16.75 -1.29 -12.77
C ARG A 310 -16.05 -0.35 -13.74
N ALA A 311 -15.53 -0.84 -14.86
CA ALA A 311 -14.93 0.03 -15.87
C ALA A 311 -15.93 1.08 -16.39
N LYS A 312 -17.25 0.77 -16.37
CA LYS A 312 -18.32 1.70 -16.79
C LYS A 312 -18.50 2.89 -15.83
N GLU A 313 -17.98 2.81 -14.61
CA GLU A 313 -17.94 3.94 -13.66
C GLU A 313 -16.93 5.01 -14.08
N ILE A 314 -15.97 4.68 -14.96
CA ILE A 314 -14.98 5.62 -15.49
C ILE A 314 -15.63 6.49 -16.59
N PRO A 315 -15.43 7.83 -16.57
CA PRO A 315 -15.92 8.71 -17.62
C PRO A 315 -15.57 8.19 -19.02
N MET A 316 -16.55 8.16 -19.93
CA MET A 316 -16.38 7.56 -21.26
C MET A 316 -15.15 8.08 -22.03
N ARG A 317 -14.83 9.38 -21.89
CA ARG A 317 -13.65 10.02 -22.50
C ARG A 317 -12.31 9.53 -21.96
N GLN A 318 -12.29 8.88 -20.80
CA GLN A 318 -11.09 8.35 -20.15
C GLN A 318 -10.97 6.83 -20.29
N ARG A 319 -12.05 6.13 -20.68
CA ARG A 319 -12.02 4.67 -20.89
C ARG A 319 -11.16 4.33 -22.09
N THR A 320 -10.35 3.29 -21.95
CA THR A 320 -9.42 2.84 -22.99
C THR A 320 -9.80 1.47 -23.55
N PHE A 321 -10.58 0.68 -22.82
CA PHE A 321 -11.13 -0.58 -23.32
C PHE A 321 -12.41 -0.33 -24.11
N ASN A 322 -12.30 -0.38 -25.43
CA ASN A 322 -13.44 -0.40 -26.33
C ASN A 322 -13.72 -1.84 -26.77
N LEU A 323 -14.88 -2.39 -26.38
CA LEU A 323 -15.49 -3.56 -27.02
C LEU A 323 -15.93 -3.18 -28.44
N THR A 324 -15.00 -2.88 -29.36
CA THR A 324 -15.34 -2.80 -30.78
C THR A 324 -15.52 -4.23 -31.28
N THR A 325 -16.76 -4.68 -31.37
CA THR A 325 -17.17 -5.82 -32.18
C THR A 325 -16.82 -5.57 -33.65
N THR A 326 -15.57 -5.75 -34.08
CA THR A 326 -15.21 -5.63 -35.49
C THR A 326 -13.97 -6.44 -35.84
N SER A 327 -14.16 -7.74 -36.05
CA SER A 327 -13.28 -8.64 -36.79
C SER A 327 -13.24 -8.37 -38.31
N LYS A 328 -13.58 -7.15 -38.78
CA LYS A 328 -13.65 -6.81 -40.21
C LYS A 328 -12.95 -5.52 -40.61
N ASP A 329 -12.93 -4.48 -39.76
CA ASP A 329 -12.34 -3.18 -40.14
C ASP A 329 -10.80 -3.14 -40.10
N SER A 330 -10.18 -3.92 -39.19
CA SER A 330 -8.72 -4.06 -39.09
C SER A 330 -8.10 -4.74 -40.32
N LEU A 331 -8.85 -5.62 -41.01
CA LEU A 331 -8.44 -6.28 -42.25
C LEU A 331 -8.49 -5.34 -43.47
N GLU A 332 -9.43 -4.41 -43.53
CA GLU A 332 -9.50 -3.42 -44.63
C GLU A 332 -8.42 -2.35 -44.51
N GLN A 333 -8.10 -1.90 -43.30
CA GLN A 333 -7.02 -0.94 -43.08
C GLN A 333 -5.63 -1.54 -43.36
N LYS A 334 -5.39 -2.81 -43.01
CA LYS A 334 -4.16 -3.53 -43.38
C LYS A 334 -4.03 -3.71 -44.91
N LYS A 335 -5.12 -4.02 -45.63
CA LYS A 335 -5.12 -4.12 -47.11
C LYS A 335 -4.84 -2.76 -47.80
N LYS A 336 -5.34 -1.65 -47.26
CA LYS A 336 -5.06 -0.29 -47.79
C LYS A 336 -3.60 0.14 -47.59
N LYS A 337 -2.97 -0.21 -46.47
CA LYS A 337 -1.54 0.08 -46.21
C LYS A 337 -0.59 -0.73 -47.12
N VAL A 338 -0.89 -1.99 -47.41
CA VAL A 338 -0.08 -2.84 -48.30
C VAL A 338 -0.17 -2.38 -49.77
N LYS A 339 -1.36 -1.96 -50.25
CA LYS A 339 -1.51 -1.40 -51.61
C LYS A 339 -0.75 -0.07 -51.79
N LYS A 340 -0.64 0.77 -50.76
CA LYS A 340 0.17 2.01 -50.81
C LYS A 340 1.68 1.74 -50.87
N LYS A 341 2.18 0.68 -50.22
CA LYS A 341 3.61 0.30 -50.29
C LYS A 341 4.01 -0.30 -51.65
N LYS A 342 3.12 -1.03 -52.33
CA LYS A 342 3.40 -1.60 -53.67
C LYS A 342 3.35 -0.58 -54.83
N LYS A 343 2.75 0.60 -54.65
CA LYS A 343 2.78 1.69 -55.64
C LYS A 343 3.99 2.63 -55.51
N ARG A 344 4.87 2.39 -54.54
CA ARG A 344 6.07 3.20 -54.25
C ARG A 344 7.39 2.42 -54.44
N LYS A 345 7.35 1.28 -55.12
CA LYS A 345 8.54 0.54 -55.57
C LYS A 345 8.52 0.46 -57.08
#